data_AF-A0A196KTY6-F1
#
_entry.id   AF-A0A196KTY6-F1
#
_cell.length_a   1.000
_cell.length_b   1.000
_cell.length_c   1.000
_cell.angle_alpha   90.00
_cell.angle_beta   90.00
_cell.angle_gamma   90.00
#
_symmetry.space_group_name_H-M   'P 1'
#
loop_
_entity.id
_entity.type
_entity.pdbx_description
1 polymer ?
#
loop_
_entity_poly.entity_id
_entity_poly.type
_entity_poly.pdbx_seq_one_letter_code
_entity_poly.pdbx_strand_id
1 'polypeptide(L)'
;MVSSTTSAVDPDAPSVFTYQEKDGAIWGDYVGDTVTFGRFVGTRTGDTIWVSFVHVLVADGSVVTGNGESELELTDDGRIRLVEHYEMHGLPQLSVCEETAAA
;
A
#
# COMPACT_ATOMS: atom_id res chain seq x y z
N MET A 1 6.53 2.19 3.30
CA MET A 1 5.41 2.51 4.22
C MET A 1 5.98 3.30 5.40
N VAL A 2 5.27 4.32 5.88
CA VAL A 2 5.70 5.20 6.97
C VAL A 2 4.93 4.93 8.27
N SER A 3 3.64 4.62 8.17
CA SER A 3 2.82 4.26 9.35
C SER A 3 1.66 3.35 8.98
N SER A 4 1.18 2.54 9.94
CA SER A 4 -0.05 1.75 9.82
C SER A 4 -0.75 1.63 11.17
N THR A 5 -2.09 1.57 11.17
CA THR A 5 -2.89 1.25 12.37
C THR A 5 -2.95 -0.24 12.66
N THR A 6 -2.67 -1.09 11.67
CA THR A 6 -2.84 -2.55 11.77
C THR A 6 -1.55 -3.27 12.17
N SER A 7 -0.39 -2.71 11.84
CA SER A 7 0.91 -3.23 12.24
C SER A 7 1.89 -2.13 12.60
N ALA A 8 2.87 -2.46 13.44
CA ALA A 8 4.04 -1.62 13.62
C ALA A 8 4.89 -1.67 12.34
N VAL A 9 5.32 -0.52 11.84
CA VAL A 9 6.21 -0.46 10.68
C VAL A 9 7.66 -0.63 11.16
N ASP A 10 8.36 -1.64 10.64
CA ASP A 10 9.79 -1.80 10.86
C ASP A 10 10.54 -0.62 10.22
N PRO A 11 11.30 0.19 10.99
CA PRO A 11 12.03 1.33 10.45
C PRO A 11 13.21 0.94 9.56
N ASP A 12 13.76 -0.25 9.74
CA ASP A 12 14.93 -0.75 9.00
C ASP A 12 14.50 -1.58 7.77
N ALA A 13 13.28 -2.15 7.79
CA ALA A 13 12.73 -2.97 6.71
C ALA A 13 11.22 -2.76 6.49
N PRO A 14 10.76 -1.53 6.20
CA PRO A 14 9.34 -1.26 6.01
C PRO A 14 8.80 -1.95 4.76
N SER A 15 7.48 -2.13 4.69
CA SER A 15 6.85 -2.58 3.44
C SER A 15 7.12 -1.58 2.31
N VAL A 16 7.72 -2.06 1.22
CA VAL A 16 8.03 -1.28 0.02
C VAL A 16 7.08 -1.69 -1.09
N PHE A 17 6.49 -0.70 -1.75
CA PHE A 17 5.49 -0.88 -2.80
C PHE A 17 6.03 -0.32 -4.11
N THR A 18 5.87 -1.07 -5.18
CA THR A 18 6.17 -0.60 -6.53
C THR A 18 4.86 -0.47 -7.29
N TYR A 19 4.51 0.77 -7.66
CA TYR A 19 3.32 1.05 -8.45
C TYR A 19 3.67 1.23 -9.92
N GLN A 20 2.75 0.79 -10.78
CA GLN A 20 2.72 1.12 -12.20
C GLN A 20 1.34 1.62 -12.55
N GLU A 21 1.27 2.63 -13.42
CA GLU A 21 0.02 3.16 -13.94
C GLU A 21 0.06 3.21 -15.46
N LYS A 22 -1.06 2.85 -16.10
CA LYS A 22 -1.30 3.09 -17.52
C LYS A 22 -2.79 3.34 -17.75
N ASP A 23 -3.11 4.50 -18.33
CA ASP A 23 -4.48 4.86 -18.74
C ASP A 23 -5.50 4.70 -17.59
N GLY A 24 -5.11 5.07 -16.37
CA GLY A 24 -5.94 4.95 -15.16
C GLY A 24 -6.02 3.54 -14.57
N ALA A 25 -5.44 2.51 -15.20
CA ALA A 25 -5.23 1.21 -14.58
C ALA A 25 -3.95 1.23 -13.75
N ILE A 26 -4.03 0.75 -12.51
CA ILE A 26 -2.89 0.66 -11.59
C ILE A 26 -2.64 -0.80 -11.23
N TRP A 27 -1.38 -1.18 -11.12
CA TRP A 27 -0.98 -2.47 -10.57
C TRP A 27 0.38 -2.36 -9.91
N GLY A 28 0.76 -3.41 -9.20
CA GLY A 28 2.04 -3.43 -8.53
C GLY A 28 2.23 -4.62 -7.62
N ASP A 29 3.35 -4.57 -6.92
CA ASP A 29 3.78 -5.55 -5.95
C ASP A 29 4.39 -4.87 -4.73
N TYR A 30 4.43 -5.62 -3.63
CA TYR A 30 5.02 -5.17 -2.38
C TYR A 30 5.59 -6.32 -1.56
N VAL A 31 6.59 -6.02 -0.76
CA VAL A 31 7.28 -6.94 0.15
C VAL A 31 7.66 -6.19 1.42
N GLY A 32 7.90 -6.92 2.50
CA GLY A 32 8.46 -6.36 3.74
C GLY A 32 7.52 -6.49 4.93
N ASP A 33 8.06 -6.18 6.12
CA ASP A 33 7.39 -6.31 7.40
C ASP A 33 6.71 -7.69 7.58
N THR A 34 5.38 -7.71 7.62
CA THR A 34 4.57 -8.93 7.84
C THR A 34 4.27 -9.70 6.55
N VAL A 35 4.75 -9.22 5.40
CA VAL A 35 4.37 -9.72 4.07
C VAL A 35 5.59 -10.32 3.36
N THR A 36 5.45 -11.58 2.94
CA THR A 36 6.48 -12.29 2.16
C THR A 36 6.51 -11.76 0.73
N PHE A 37 5.34 -11.68 0.09
CA PHE A 37 5.13 -10.95 -1.16
C PHE A 37 3.63 -10.68 -1.35
N GLY A 38 3.31 -9.54 -1.93
CA GLY A 38 1.96 -9.09 -2.22
C GLY A 38 1.85 -8.51 -3.63
N ARG A 39 0.64 -8.55 -4.18
CA ARG A 39 0.30 -7.93 -5.47
C ARG A 39 -1.04 -7.24 -5.39
N PHE A 40 -1.22 -6.22 -6.22
CA PHE A 40 -2.49 -5.53 -6.35
C PHE A 40 -2.76 -5.09 -7.79
N VAL A 41 -4.03 -4.90 -8.08
CA VAL A 41 -4.52 -4.28 -9.33
C VAL A 41 -5.70 -3.39 -8.97
N GLY A 42 -5.90 -2.34 -9.74
CA GLY A 42 -6.89 -1.32 -9.42
C GLY A 42 -7.05 -0.27 -10.50
N THR A 43 -7.73 0.80 -10.12
CA THR A 43 -8.02 1.94 -10.98
C THR A 43 -7.78 3.25 -10.24
N ARG A 44 -7.44 4.30 -10.99
CA ARG A 44 -7.30 5.67 -10.51
C ARG A 44 -8.31 6.59 -11.15
N THR A 45 -8.92 7.46 -10.35
CA THR A 45 -9.74 8.58 -10.82
C THR A 45 -9.32 9.83 -10.07
N GLY A 46 -8.72 10.80 -10.77
CA GLY A 46 -8.17 11.99 -10.13
C GLY A 46 -7.07 11.63 -9.14
N ASP A 47 -7.26 12.02 -7.88
CA ASP A 47 -6.31 11.80 -6.80
C ASP A 47 -6.72 10.63 -5.89
N THR A 48 -7.59 9.75 -6.38
CA THR A 48 -8.00 8.57 -5.62
C THR A 48 -7.69 7.29 -6.40
N ILE A 49 -7.15 6.30 -5.68
CA ILE A 49 -6.82 4.96 -6.16
C ILE A 49 -7.72 3.97 -5.44
N TRP A 50 -8.25 2.99 -6.17
CA TRP A 50 -8.92 1.82 -5.61
C TRP A 50 -8.22 0.57 -6.08
N VAL A 51 -7.82 -0.30 -5.15
CA VAL A 51 -7.12 -1.55 -5.46
C VAL A 51 -7.80 -2.75 -4.81
N SER A 52 -7.68 -3.91 -5.46
CA SER A 52 -7.81 -5.22 -4.84
C SER A 52 -6.43 -5.83 -4.69
N PHE A 53 -6.13 -6.40 -3.53
CA PHE A 53 -4.82 -6.98 -3.24
C PHE A 53 -4.93 -8.43 -2.76
N VAL A 54 -3.81 -9.14 -2.92
CA VAL A 54 -3.56 -10.46 -2.35
C VAL A 54 -2.12 -10.53 -1.86
N HIS A 55 -1.89 -11.09 -0.67
CA HIS A 55 -0.54 -11.31 -0.15
C HIS A 55 -0.40 -12.57 0.70
N VAL A 56 0.85 -12.96 0.94
CA VAL A 56 1.22 -14.08 1.82
C VAL A 56 1.87 -13.53 3.09
N LEU A 57 1.34 -13.92 4.26
CA LEU A 57 1.91 -13.53 5.55
C LEU A 57 3.20 -14.29 5.86
N VAL A 58 4.18 -13.60 6.43
CA VAL A 58 5.45 -14.20 6.91
C VAL A 58 5.19 -15.16 8.09
N ALA A 59 4.20 -14.85 8.94
CA ALA A 59 3.97 -15.57 10.19
C ALA A 59 3.59 -17.05 10.00
N ASP A 60 2.75 -17.34 9.01
CA ASP A 60 2.15 -18.67 8.82
C ASP A 60 1.96 -19.09 7.35
N GLY A 61 2.33 -18.23 6.39
CA GLY A 61 2.14 -18.49 4.96
C GLY A 61 0.69 -18.42 4.50
N SER A 62 -0.24 -17.93 5.33
CA SER A 62 -1.63 -17.75 4.93
C SER A 62 -1.77 -16.68 3.86
N VAL A 63 -2.78 -16.85 3.01
CA VAL A 63 -3.13 -15.91 1.93
C VAL A 63 -4.23 -14.99 2.43
N VAL A 64 -3.98 -13.69 2.36
CA VAL A 64 -4.96 -12.64 2.68
C VAL A 64 -5.32 -11.90 1.41
N THR A 65 -6.60 -11.57 1.26
CA THR A 65 -7.13 -10.76 0.16
C THR A 65 -7.92 -9.59 0.73
N GLY A 66 -7.91 -8.46 0.04
CA GLY A 66 -8.71 -7.30 0.45
C GLY A 66 -8.84 -6.25 -0.63
N ASN A 67 -9.52 -5.17 -0.28
CA ASN A 67 -9.60 -3.96 -1.10
C ASN A 67 -9.06 -2.78 -0.30
N GLY A 68 -8.49 -1.80 -1.00
CA GLY A 68 -7.99 -0.56 -0.43
C GLY A 68 -8.40 0.62 -1.28
N GLU A 69 -8.63 1.74 -0.61
CA GLU A 69 -8.77 3.06 -1.20
C GLU A 69 -7.57 3.90 -0.77
N SER A 70 -7.02 4.73 -1.65
CA SER A 70 -5.89 5.59 -1.31
C SER A 70 -6.06 6.98 -1.91
N GLU A 71 -5.87 8.00 -1.08
CA GLU A 71 -5.79 9.39 -1.51
C GLU A 71 -4.33 9.75 -1.82
N LEU A 72 -4.10 10.34 -2.99
CA LEU A 72 -2.82 10.86 -3.43
C LEU A 72 -2.65 12.31 -2.96
N GLU A 73 -1.53 12.55 -2.29
CA GLU A 73 -1.09 13.89 -1.88
C GLU A 73 0.28 14.17 -2.50
N LEU A 74 0.44 15.37 -3.08
CA LEU A 74 1.76 15.87 -3.44
C LEU A 74 2.37 16.57 -2.23
N THR A 75 3.51 16.08 -1.78
CA THR A 75 4.27 16.68 -0.69
C THR A 75 5.02 17.94 -1.17
N ASP A 76 5.43 18.79 -0.21
CA ASP A 76 6.15 20.05 -0.50
C ASP A 76 7.47 19.85 -1.26
N ASP A 77 8.08 18.66 -1.14
CA ASP A 77 9.31 18.30 -1.86
C ASP A 77 9.07 17.55 -3.17
N GLY A 78 7.81 17.50 -3.63
CA GLY A 78 7.43 16.98 -4.94
C GLY A 78 7.27 15.45 -4.99
N ARG A 79 7.34 14.77 -3.85
CA ARG A 79 7.08 13.32 -3.74
C ARG A 79 5.60 13.01 -3.57
N ILE A 80 5.24 11.80 -3.96
CA ILE A 80 3.89 11.28 -3.74
C ILE A 80 3.75 10.72 -2.32
N ARG A 81 2.66 11.07 -1.65
CA ARG A 81 2.17 10.45 -0.42
C ARG A 81 0.82 9.79 -0.69
N LEU A 82 0.66 8.56 -0.22
CA LEU A 82 -0.58 7.81 -0.28
C LEU A 82 -1.14 7.66 1.13
N VAL A 83 -2.38 8.12 1.32
CA VAL A 83 -3.15 7.91 2.54
C VAL A 83 -4.15 6.79 2.26
N GLU A 84 -3.88 5.60 2.80
CA GLU A 84 -4.59 4.37 2.48
C GLU A 84 -5.67 4.07 3.52
N HIS A 85 -6.91 3.95 3.07
CA HIS A 85 -8.08 3.57 3.84
C HIS A 85 -8.53 2.16 3.46
N TYR A 86 -8.71 1.30 4.46
CA TYR A 86 -9.21 -0.07 4.26
C TYR A 86 -9.95 -0.56 5.50
N GLU A 87 -10.66 -1.67 5.36
CA GLU A 87 -11.28 -2.36 6.49
C GLU A 87 -10.48 -3.60 6.85
N MET A 88 -10.20 -3.78 8.13
CA MET A 88 -9.65 -5.04 8.65
C MET A 88 -10.27 -5.34 10.01
N HIS A 89 -10.67 -6.60 10.22
CA HIS A 89 -11.36 -7.05 11.43
C HIS A 89 -12.64 -6.26 11.77
N GLY A 90 -13.36 -5.77 10.76
CA GLY A 90 -14.59 -4.98 10.95
C GLY A 90 -14.35 -3.56 11.45
N LEU A 91 -13.10 -3.07 11.37
CA LEU A 91 -12.71 -1.73 11.81
C LEU A 91 -12.04 -0.98 10.65
N PRO A 92 -12.30 0.34 10.52
CA PRO A 92 -11.57 1.18 9.59
C PRO A 92 -10.10 1.27 10.00
N GLN A 93 -9.22 1.14 9.03
CA GLN A 93 -7.77 1.19 9.20
C GLN A 93 -7.18 2.28 8.31
N LEU A 94 -5.99 2.73 8.70
CA LEU A 94 -5.23 3.75 8.00
C LEU A 94 -3.78 3.30 7.84
N SER A 95 -3.25 3.41 6.65
CA SER A 95 -1.81 3.33 6.39
C SER A 95 -1.35 4.57 5.64
N VAL A 96 -0.08 4.95 5.81
CA VAL A 96 0.54 6.04 5.05
C VAL A 96 1.78 5.50 4.38
N CYS A 97 1.86 5.71 3.07
CA CYS A 97 3.03 5.44 2.27
C CYS A 97 3.57 6.76 1.71
N GLU A 98 4.89 6.91 1.71
CA GLU A 98 5.57 8.02 1.03
C GLU A 98 6.52 7.44 0.01
N GLU A 99 6.57 8.09 -1.15
CA GLU A 99 7.48 7.75 -2.23
C GLU A 99 8.92 7.81 -1.73
N THR A 100 9.66 6.74 -1.95
CA THR A 100 11.08 6.69 -1.65
C THR A 100 11.83 7.55 -2.64
N ALA A 101 12.86 8.27 -2.20
CA ALA A 101 13.77 8.94 -3.11
C ALA A 101 14.32 7.93 -4.13
N ALA A 102 14.33 8.29 -5.41
CA ALA A 102 14.92 7.47 -6.45
C ALA A 102 16.41 7.21 -6.09
N ALA A 103 16.80 5.95 -6.09
CA ALA A 103 18.18 5.52 -5.84
C ALA A 103 19.11 5.85 -7.02
#